data_AF-A0A7X2MLK7-F1
#
_entry.id   AF-A0A7X2MLK7-F1
#
_cell.length_a   1.000
_cell.length_b   1.000
_cell.length_c   1.000
_cell.angle_alpha   90.00
_cell.angle_beta   90.00
_cell.angle_gamma   90.00
#
_symmetry.space_group_name_H-M   'P 1'
#
loop_
_entity.id
_entity.type
_entity.pdbx_description
1 polymer ?
#
loop_
_entity_poly.entity_id
_entity_poly.type
_entity_poly.pdbx_seq_one_letter_code
_entity_poly.pdbx_strand_id
1 'polypeptide(L)' 'GVVPPTPSWGNMMDAANSLIDFQRRPWLWMPPGIAIFLTVIAINVLGDGLRDALDPKMKRSLK' A
#
# COMPACT_ATOMS: atom_id res chain seq x y z
N GLY A 1 -1.79 -6.41 19.81
CA GLY A 1 -2.13 -5.18 19.07
C GLY A 1 -1.27 -4.04 19.58
N VAL A 2 -0.95 -3.06 18.73
CA VAL A 2 -0.22 -1.86 19.15
C VAL A 2 -1.15 -0.98 19.98
N VAL A 3 -0.81 -0.73 21.23
CA VAL A 3 -1.64 0.06 22.15
C VAL A 3 -1.42 1.56 21.88
N PRO A 4 -2.49 2.38 21.75
CA PRO A 4 -2.35 3.84 21.75
C PRO A 4 -1.59 4.30 23.01
N PRO A 5 -0.69 5.30 22.97
CA PRO A 5 -0.50 6.34 21.94
C PRO A 5 0.53 5.98 20.86
N THR A 6 1.02 4.74 20.83
CA THR A 6 2.07 4.34 19.89
C THR A 6 1.58 4.45 18.44
N PRO A 7 2.23 5.25 17.58
CA PRO A 7 1.77 5.45 16.21
C PRO A 7 2.00 4.17 15.40
N SER A 8 0.92 3.59 14.90
CA SER A 8 0.93 2.52 13.91
C SER A 8 0.13 3.00 12.69
N TRP A 9 0.43 2.48 11.49
CA TRP A 9 -0.27 2.92 10.27
C TRP A 9 -1.79 2.73 10.37
N GLY A 10 -2.24 1.65 11.01
CA GLY A 10 -3.66 1.40 11.27
C GLY A 10 -4.27 2.37 12.27
N ASN A 11 -3.61 2.61 13.41
CA ASN A 11 -4.11 3.56 14.43
C ASN A 11 -4.13 5.00 13.89
N MET A 12 -3.22 5.36 12.97
CA MET A 12 -3.21 6.67 12.32
C MET A 12 -4.37 6.86 11.32
N MET A 13 -4.79 5.79 10.63
CA MET A 13 -6.02 5.83 9.82
C MET A 13 -7.27 5.94 10.68
N ASP A 14 -7.30 5.21 11.80
CA ASP A 14 -8.44 5.24 12.70
C ASP A 14 -8.58 6.62 13.39
N ALA A 15 -7.47 7.29 13.68
CA ALA A 15 -7.45 8.67 14.17
C ALA A 15 -7.98 9.69 13.16
N ALA A 16 -8.03 9.35 11.86
CA ALA A 16 -8.55 10.19 10.79
C ALA A 16 -9.98 9.81 10.33
N ASN A 17 -10.64 8.86 11.01
CA ASN A 17 -12.02 8.45 10.68
C ASN A 17 -13.08 9.54 10.92
N SER A 18 -12.75 10.55 11.72
CA SER A 18 -13.58 11.75 11.87
C SER A 18 -13.60 12.53 10.56
N LEU A 19 -14.79 12.73 9.97
CA LEU A 19 -14.98 13.47 8.72
C LEU A 19 -14.34 14.87 8.76
N ILE A 20 -14.34 15.49 9.95
CA ILE A 20 -13.73 16.80 10.19
C ILE A 20 -12.20 16.70 10.09
N ASP A 21 -11.59 15.66 10.66
CA ASP A 21 -10.13 15.49 10.64
C ASP A 21 -9.64 15.04 9.26
N PHE A 22 -10.42 14.24 8.55
CA PHE A 22 -10.14 13.88 7.17
C PHE A 22 -10.08 15.12 6.25
N GLN A 23 -11.04 16.05 6.39
CA GLN A 23 -11.11 17.26 5.57
C GLN A 23 -10.18 18.38 6.04
N ARG A 24 -10.03 18.58 7.36
CA ARG A 24 -9.29 19.71 7.93
C ARG A 24 -7.84 19.41 8.30
N ARG A 25 -7.47 18.14 8.47
CA ARG A 25 -6.14 17.73 8.94
C ARG A 25 -5.51 16.67 8.01
N PRO A 26 -5.27 16.99 6.73
CA PRO A 26 -4.76 16.01 5.76
C PRO A 26 -3.40 15.41 6.14
N TRP A 27 -2.60 16.09 6.95
CA TRP A 27 -1.33 15.58 7.47
C TRP A 27 -1.47 14.37 8.41
N LEU A 28 -2.64 14.11 8.98
CA LEU A 28 -2.86 12.94 9.84
C LEU A 28 -2.96 11.64 9.03
N TRP A 29 -3.62 11.69 7.86
CA TRP A 29 -3.87 10.50 7.06
C TRP A 29 -3.00 10.37 5.81
N MET A 30 -2.52 11.47 5.23
CA MET A 30 -1.73 11.40 3.98
C MET A 30 -0.46 10.55 4.12
N PRO A 31 0.40 10.72 5.14
CA PRO A 31 1.64 9.95 5.20
C PRO A 31 1.42 8.42 5.28
N PRO A 32 0.62 7.88 6.23
CA PRO A 32 0.28 6.46 6.23
C PRO A 32 -0.50 6.01 4.99
N GLY A 33 -1.39 6.84 4.44
CA GLY A 33 -2.14 6.51 3.21
C GLY A 33 -1.22 6.32 1.99
N ILE A 34 -0.26 7.23 1.79
CA ILE A 34 0.74 7.14 0.71
C ILE A 34 1.65 5.93 0.92
N ALA A 35 2.08 5.66 2.14
CA ALA A 35 2.95 4.53 2.44
C ALA A 35 2.26 3.19 2.10
N ILE A 36 0.99 3.04 2.47
CA ILE A 36 0.18 1.86 2.12
C ILE A 36 0.00 1.77 0.60
N PHE A 37 -0.36 2.86 -0.06
CA PHE A 37 -0.54 2.89 -1.51
C PHE A 37 0.72 2.45 -2.27
N LEU A 38 1.89 2.99 -1.90
CA LEU A 38 3.17 2.60 -2.48
C LEU A 38 3.50 1.14 -2.20
N THR A 39 3.21 0.65 -0.99
CA THR A 39 3.45 -0.76 -0.63
C THR A 39 2.62 -1.70 -1.49
N VAL A 40 1.34 -1.38 -1.69
CA VAL A 40 0.43 -2.18 -2.54
C VAL A 40 0.91 -2.18 -4.00
N ILE A 41 1.29 -1.02 -4.54
CA ILE A 41 1.84 -0.93 -5.90
C ILE A 41 3.14 -1.73 -6.02
N ALA A 42 4.06 -1.59 -5.07
CA ALA A 42 5.32 -2.31 -5.10
C ALA A 42 5.10 -3.82 -5.08
N ILE A 43 4.19 -4.31 -4.24
CA ILE A 43 3.85 -5.74 -4.20
C ILE A 43 3.17 -6.19 -5.50
N ASN A 44 2.24 -5.41 -6.05
CA ASN A 44 1.58 -5.74 -7.31
C ASN A 44 2.57 -5.80 -8.47
N VAL A 45 3.43 -4.79 -8.62
CA VAL A 45 4.46 -4.74 -9.66
C VAL A 45 5.49 -5.84 -9.48
N LEU A 46 5.91 -6.13 -8.24
CA LEU A 46 6.81 -7.24 -7.94
C LEU A 46 6.15 -8.59 -8.29
N GLY A 47 4.87 -8.75 -7.99
CA GLY A 47 4.10 -9.94 -8.33
C GLY A 47 3.97 -10.13 -9.84
N ASP A 48 3.67 -9.07 -10.58
CA ASP A 48 3.61 -9.07 -12.04
C ASP A 48 4.99 -9.35 -12.66
N GLY A 49 6.05 -8.72 -12.15
CA GLY A 49 7.42 -8.97 -12.59
C GLY A 49 7.91 -10.39 -12.28
N LEU A 50 7.56 -10.93 -11.12
CA LEU A 50 7.83 -12.33 -10.76
C LEU A 50 7.04 -13.29 -11.65
N ARG A 51 5.77 -12.98 -11.94
CA ARG A 51 4.93 -13.75 -12.85
C ARG A 51 5.50 -13.75 -14.26
N ASP A 52 5.93 -12.60 -14.78
CA ASP A 52 6.51 -12.48 -16.11
C ASP A 52 7.86 -13.23 -16.21
N ALA A 53 8.68 -13.16 -15.17
CA ALA A 53 9.93 -13.94 -15.09
C ALA A 53 9.69 -15.45 -14.99
N LEU A 54 8.58 -15.89 -14.40
CA LEU A 54 8.20 -17.29 -14.23
C LEU A 54 7.33 -17.84 -15.37
N ASP A 55 6.67 -17.00 -16.18
CA ASP A 55 5.83 -17.43 -17.30
C ASP A 55 6.72 -17.70 -18.54
N PRO A 56 7.05 -18.96 -18.88
CA PRO A 56 8.04 -19.29 -19.92
C PRO A 56 7.49 -19.15 -21.34
N LYS A 57 6.30 -18.55 -21.50
CA LYS A 57 5.48 -18.67 -22.72
C LYS A 57 6.01 -17.93 -23.95
N MET A 58 7.07 -17.14 -23.83
CA MET A 58 7.67 -16.47 -24.99
C MET A 58 8.71 -17.31 -25.75
N LYS A 59 9.11 -18.49 -25.23
CA LYS A 59 10.16 -19.33 -25.87
C LYS A 59 9.65 -20.37 -26.88
N ARG A 60 8.34 -20.53 -27.10
CA ARG A 60 7.80 -21.64 -27.91
C ARG A 60 7.23 -21.29 -29.29
N SER A 61 7.24 -20.03 -29.70
CA SER A 61 6.72 -19.63 -31.03
C SER A 61 7.78 -19.52 -32.13
N LEU A 62 9.05 -19.79 -31.83
CA LEU A 62 10.14 -19.76 -32.82
C LEU A 62 11.00 -21.02 -32.72
N LYS A 63 10.41 -22.17 -33.02
CA LYS A 63 11.08 -23.27 -33.72
C LYS A 63 10.09 -24.34 -34.15
#